data_AF-A0A327U4D5-F1
#
_entry.id   AF-A0A327U4D5-F1
#
_cell.length_a   1.000
_cell.length_b   1.000
_cell.length_c   1.000
_cell.angle_alpha   90.00
_cell.angle_beta   90.00
_cell.angle_gamma   90.00
#
_symmetry.space_group_name_H-M   'P 1'
#
loop_
_entity.id
_entity.type
_entity.pdbx_description
1 polymer ?
#
loop_
_entity_poly.entity_id
_entity_poly.type
_entity_poly.pdbx_seq_one_letter_code
_entity_poly.pdbx_strand_id
1 'polypeptide(L)'
;MPALVRPGQGQDAVAGLVAAVDGWVVQVTAQPGTDTAGIPGGGAVVGWVLVADEAAAGGARVEPVFVSAGRAWTPDQYRATYGRQLGVVVGRGR
;
A
#
# COMPACT_ATOMS: atom_id res chain seq x y z
N MET A 1 21.07 -2.56 -0.59
CA MET A 1 21.09 -1.76 -1.81
C MET A 1 19.69 -1.21 -2.06
N PRO A 2 19.46 0.11 -2.10
CA PRO A 2 18.15 0.63 -2.49
C PRO A 2 17.95 0.35 -3.98
N ALA A 3 16.79 -0.20 -4.34
CA ALA A 3 16.43 -0.37 -5.74
C ALA A 3 16.10 1.01 -6.32
N LEU A 4 16.89 1.45 -7.29
CA LEU A 4 16.62 2.65 -8.08
C LEU A 4 15.45 2.33 -9.02
N VAL A 5 14.24 2.62 -8.58
CA VAL A 5 13.06 2.61 -9.45
C VAL A 5 13.23 3.78 -10.42
N ARG A 6 13.24 3.52 -11.73
CA ARG A 6 13.15 4.61 -12.72
C ARG A 6 11.84 5.34 -12.45
N PRO A 7 11.85 6.66 -12.16
CA PRO A 7 10.61 7.40 -12.00
C PRO A 7 9.83 7.30 -13.30
N GLY A 8 8.66 6.65 -13.24
CA GLY A 8 7.68 6.80 -14.30
C GLY A 8 7.31 8.29 -14.41
N GLN A 9 7.05 8.76 -15.62
CA GLN A 9 6.50 10.11 -15.81
C GLN A 9 4.98 9.97 -15.90
N GLY A 10 4.25 10.55 -14.94
CA GLY A 10 2.78 10.54 -14.91
C GLY A 10 2.20 10.38 -13.52
N GLN A 11 0.89 10.61 -13.40
CA GLN A 11 0.12 10.32 -12.19
C GLN A 11 0.29 8.85 -11.78
N ASP A 12 0.39 8.58 -10.48
CA ASP A 12 0.62 7.25 -9.90
C ASP A 12 1.98 6.60 -10.22
N ALA A 13 2.92 7.36 -10.78
CA ALA A 13 4.28 6.87 -10.97
C ALA A 13 5.03 6.73 -9.64
N VAL A 14 5.73 5.60 -9.47
CA VAL A 14 6.62 5.39 -8.32
C VAL A 14 7.89 6.22 -8.50
N ALA A 15 8.06 7.23 -7.65
CA ALA A 15 9.20 8.14 -7.64
C ALA A 15 10.32 7.68 -6.68
N GLY A 16 10.02 6.77 -5.74
CA GLY A 16 11.02 6.23 -4.81
C GLY A 16 10.51 5.04 -4.00
N LEU A 17 11.44 4.28 -3.43
CA LEU A 17 11.19 3.13 -2.57
C LEU A 17 12.16 3.13 -1.39
N VAL A 18 11.65 2.93 -0.18
CA VAL A 18 12.44 2.78 1.05
C VAL A 18 12.00 1.50 1.77
N ALA A 19 12.95 0.71 2.26
CA ALA A 19 12.64 -0.48 3.06
C ALA A 19 11.97 -0.08 4.38
N ALA A 20 11.01 -0.86 4.84
CA ALA A 20 10.38 -0.61 6.13
C ALA A 20 11.28 -1.07 7.28
N VAL A 21 11.19 -0.38 8.41
CA VAL A 21 11.70 -0.89 9.70
C VAL A 21 10.72 -1.96 10.19
N ASP A 22 11.22 -3.01 10.83
CA ASP A 22 10.38 -4.10 11.33
C ASP A 22 9.27 -3.62 12.29
N GLY A 23 8.19 -4.41 12.32
CA GLY A 23 7.08 -4.22 13.26
C GLY A 23 5.95 -3.31 12.78
N TRP A 24 5.90 -2.93 11.50
CA TRP A 24 4.74 -2.27 10.90
C TRP A 24 3.83 -3.28 10.19
N VAL A 25 2.53 -3.10 10.32
CA VAL A 25 1.49 -3.94 9.69
C VAL A 25 0.42 -3.07 9.06
N VAL A 26 -0.13 -3.57 7.95
CA VAL A 26 -1.36 -3.08 7.36
C VAL A 26 -2.53 -3.91 7.90
N GLN A 27 -3.60 -3.23 8.27
CA GLN A 27 -4.92 -3.82 8.49
C GLN A 27 -5.83 -3.39 7.34
N VAL A 28 -6.43 -4.38 6.69
CA VAL A 28 -7.49 -4.15 5.69
C VAL A 28 -8.81 -4.12 6.44
N THR A 29 -9.59 -3.07 6.22
CA THR A 29 -10.90 -2.89 6.83
C THR A 29 -11.98 -2.82 5.75
N ALA A 30 -13.22 -3.08 6.15
CA ALA A 30 -14.36 -3.00 5.27
C ALA A 30 -15.52 -2.35 6.01
N GLN A 31 -16.39 -1.64 5.30
CA GLN A 31 -17.60 -1.10 5.90
C GLN A 31 -18.55 -2.24 6.32
N PRO A 32 -19.35 -2.07 7.39
CA PRO A 32 -20.36 -3.04 7.78
C PRO A 32 -21.25 -3.45 6.60
N GLY A 33 -21.51 -4.75 6.46
CA GLY A 33 -22.31 -5.30 5.35
C GLY A 33 -21.53 -5.54 4.04
N THR A 34 -20.24 -5.20 3.98
CA THR A 34 -19.39 -5.60 2.85
C THR A 34 -19.08 -7.10 2.94
N ASP A 35 -19.35 -7.84 1.87
CA ASP A 35 -18.88 -9.23 1.76
C ASP A 35 -17.34 -9.24 1.62
N THR A 36 -16.69 -9.94 2.53
CA THR A 36 -15.22 -10.07 2.60
C THR A 36 -14.77 -11.52 2.46
N ALA A 37 -15.68 -12.43 2.11
CA ALA A 37 -15.35 -13.82 1.86
C ALA A 37 -14.26 -13.92 0.76
N GLY A 38 -13.15 -14.58 1.09
CA GLY A 38 -12.03 -14.75 0.16
C GLY A 38 -11.14 -13.53 -0.04
N ILE A 39 -11.40 -12.41 0.66
CA ILE A 39 -10.48 -11.26 0.67
C ILE A 39 -9.40 -11.51 1.73
N PRO A 40 -8.11 -11.56 1.36
CA PRO A 40 -7.05 -11.71 2.34
C PRO A 40 -7.04 -10.57 3.38
N GLY A 41 -6.47 -10.84 4.56
CA GLY A 41 -6.19 -9.78 5.52
C GLY A 41 -5.07 -8.85 5.04
N GLY A 42 -4.81 -7.79 5.81
CA GLY A 42 -3.54 -7.07 5.67
C GLY A 42 -2.36 -7.89 6.22
N GLY A 43 -1.15 -7.35 6.15
CA GLY A 43 0.05 -8.04 6.63
C GLY A 43 1.22 -7.12 6.85
N ALA A 44 2.42 -7.69 7.01
CA ALA A 44 3.63 -6.95 7.33
C ALA A 44 3.96 -5.92 6.23
N VAL A 45 4.32 -4.71 6.65
CA VAL A 45 4.86 -3.68 5.76
C VAL A 45 6.33 -3.99 5.53
N VAL A 46 6.71 -4.14 4.27
CA VAL A 46 8.08 -4.45 3.83
C VAL A 46 8.77 -3.25 3.20
N GLY A 47 8.01 -2.23 2.82
CA GLY A 47 8.56 -1.01 2.25
C GLY A 47 7.56 0.13 2.21
N TRP A 48 8.04 1.27 1.74
CA TRP A 48 7.29 2.50 1.53
C TRP A 48 7.63 3.01 0.15
N VAL A 49 6.61 3.31 -0.65
CA VAL A 49 6.79 3.92 -1.97
C VAL A 49 6.32 5.36 -1.95
N LEU A 50 7.07 6.23 -2.62
CA LEU A 50 6.64 7.56 -2.94
C LEU A 50 5.98 7.53 -4.32
N VAL A 51 4.73 7.95 -4.40
CA VAL A 51 3.89 7.88 -5.60
C VAL A 51 3.50 9.29 -6.01
N ALA A 52 3.70 9.65 -7.27
CA ALA A 52 3.34 10.95 -7.79
C ALA A 52 1.82 11.16 -7.73
N ASP A 53 1.41 12.29 -7.16
CA ASP A 53 0.00 12.64 -6.95
C ASP A 53 -0.15 14.16 -6.94
N GLU A 54 -0.66 14.72 -8.05
CA GLU A 54 -0.84 16.16 -8.21
C GLU A 54 -1.88 16.74 -7.24
N ALA A 55 -2.79 15.92 -6.70
CA ALA A 55 -3.77 16.34 -5.72
C ALA A 55 -3.21 16.38 -4.29
N ALA A 56 -2.07 15.73 -4.05
CA ALA A 56 -1.42 15.71 -2.74
C ALA A 56 -0.57 16.98 -2.51
N ALA A 57 -0.56 17.46 -1.27
CA ALA A 57 0.35 18.53 -0.87
C ALA A 57 1.81 18.07 -1.06
N GLY A 58 2.54 18.70 -1.97
CA GLY A 58 3.90 18.32 -2.35
C GLY A 58 4.01 17.43 -3.59
N GLY A 59 2.91 17.18 -4.30
CA GLY A 59 2.91 16.47 -5.59
C GLY A 59 3.16 14.96 -5.49
N ALA A 60 3.14 14.39 -4.29
CA ALA A 60 3.33 12.97 -4.06
C ALA A 60 2.67 12.51 -2.75
N ARG A 61 2.31 11.23 -2.71
CA ARG A 61 1.84 10.52 -1.51
C ARG A 61 2.78 9.36 -1.17
N VAL A 62 2.83 9.00 0.10
CA VAL A 62 3.58 7.83 0.57
C VAL A 62 2.61 6.68 0.79
N GLU A 63 2.88 5.53 0.18
CA GLU A 63 2.09 4.32 0.36
C GLU A 63 2.91 3.19 0.99
N PRO A 64 2.31 2.39 1.90
CA PRO A 64 2.94 1.17 2.39
C PRO A 64 2.97 0.11 1.28
N VAL A 65 4.07 -0.63 1.20
CA VAL A 65 4.13 -1.91 0.50
C VAL A 65 4.01 -3.01 1.53
N PHE A 66 2.95 -3.80 1.47
CA PHE A 66 2.68 -4.85 2.45
C PHE A 66 2.51 -6.22 1.79
N VAL A 67 2.85 -7.28 2.52
CA VAL A 67 2.70 -8.65 2.04
C VAL A 67 1.36 -9.21 2.51
N SER A 68 0.56 -9.68 1.57
CA SER A 68 -0.69 -10.40 1.84
C SER A 68 -0.88 -11.52 0.82
N ALA A 69 -1.31 -12.68 1.29
CA ALA A 69 -1.47 -13.91 0.50
C ALA A 69 -0.21 -14.26 -0.34
N GLY A 70 0.99 -14.05 0.23
CA GLY A 70 2.27 -14.38 -0.42
C GLY A 70 2.73 -13.39 -1.50
N ARG A 71 2.02 -12.26 -1.68
CA ARG A 71 2.38 -11.22 -2.66
C ARG A 71 2.51 -9.86 -1.99
N ALA A 72 3.40 -9.01 -2.53
CA ALA A 72 3.53 -7.61 -2.14
C ALA A 72 2.50 -6.74 -2.87
N TRP A 73 1.90 -5.80 -2.14
CA TRP A 73 0.82 -4.93 -2.60
C TRP A 73 1.05 -3.49 -2.16
N THR A 74 0.66 -2.53 -3.00
CA THR A 74 0.25 -1.20 -2.53
C THR A 74 -1.26 -1.19 -2.21
N PRO A 75 -1.77 -0.26 -1.39
CA PRO A 75 -3.20 -0.14 -1.12
C PRO A 75 -4.04 -0.03 -2.38
N ASP A 76 -3.59 0.73 -3.37
CA ASP A 76 -4.32 0.93 -4.62
C ASP A 76 -4.40 -0.34 -5.45
N GLN A 77 -3.30 -1.10 -5.55
CA GLN A 77 -3.29 -2.41 -6.23
C GLN A 77 -4.19 -3.42 -5.52
N TYR A 78 -4.15 -3.43 -4.19
CA TYR A 78 -4.98 -4.31 -3.36
C TYR A 78 -6.47 -4.02 -3.58
N ARG A 79 -6.85 -2.74 -3.52
CA ARG A 79 -8.22 -2.27 -3.76
C ARG A 79 -8.69 -2.50 -5.19
N ALA A 80 -7.82 -2.30 -6.18
CA ALA A 80 -8.15 -2.60 -7.57
C ALA A 80 -8.43 -4.09 -7.79
N THR A 81 -7.80 -4.96 -7.01
CA THR A 81 -7.96 -6.42 -7.12
C THR A 81 -9.15 -6.94 -6.31
N TYR A 82 -9.32 -6.49 -5.06
CA TYR A 82 -10.26 -7.08 -4.10
C TYR A 82 -11.47 -6.19 -3.78
N GLY A 83 -11.47 -4.92 -4.19
CA GLY A 83 -12.58 -4.00 -3.99
C GLY A 83 -12.14 -2.59 -3.61
N ARG A 84 -12.61 -1.59 -4.35
CA ARG A 84 -12.26 -0.17 -4.12
C ARG A 84 -12.79 0.38 -2.79
N GLN A 85 -13.81 -0.26 -2.23
CA GLN A 85 -14.44 0.08 -0.95
C GLN A 85 -13.63 -0.30 0.29
N LEU A 86 -12.53 -1.05 0.13
CA LEU A 86 -11.73 -1.51 1.27
C LEU A 86 -10.92 -0.36 1.89
N GLY A 87 -10.99 -0.25 3.21
CA GLY A 87 -10.13 0.61 3.99
C GLY A 87 -8.77 -0.03 4.23
N VAL A 88 -7.76 0.82 4.45
CA VAL A 88 -6.39 0.39 4.77
C VAL A 88 -5.88 1.27 5.91
N VAL A 89 -5.45 0.63 6.99
CA VAL A 89 -4.88 1.30 8.16
C VAL A 89 -3.48 0.74 8.39
N VAL A 90 -2.50 1.61 8.60
CA VAL A 90 -1.13 1.22 8.92
C VAL A 90 -0.87 1.47 10.40
N GLY A 91 -0.31 0.49 11.09
CA GLY A 91 0.00 0.60 12.51
C GLY A 91 1.16 -0.30 12.92
N ARG A 92 1.57 -0.21 14.19
CA ARG A 92 2.56 -1.12 14.76
C ARG A 92 1.91 -2.48 15.03
N GLY A 93 2.56 -3.55 14.57
CA GLY A 93 2.27 -4.90 15.02
C GLY A 93 2.60 -5.01 16.51
N ARG A 94 1.71 -5.64 17.28
CA ARG A 94 1.96 -5.93 18.69
C ARG A 94 3.01 -7.03 18.84
#